data_AF-A0A1F6HUC8-F1
#
_entry.id   AF-A0A1F6HUC8-F1
#
_cell.length_a   1.000
_cell.length_b   1.000
_cell.length_c   1.000
_cell.angle_alpha   90.00
_cell.angle_beta   90.00
_cell.angle_gamma   90.00
#
_symmetry.space_group_name_H-M   'P 1'
#
loop_
_entity.id
_entity.type
_entity.pdbx_description
1 polymer ?
#
loop_
_entity_poly.entity_id
_entity_poly.type
_entity_poly.pdbx_seq_one_letter_code
_entity_poly.pdbx_strand_id
1 'polypeptide(L)'
;MENTKQSLIAKIVRKGIITPYEAIYLQYLNRKHMQEQELDVEKWENIYIAAENVSELFSQPDLKNILAFQSLNDATLYDSYRWAANYMTKLDTHTGDIGYRAIALLNELRLMRSENAMLITRNLRESKAIEGTLFEFTAYSQTYGKVITFEESIALFTESLSLLLMSIDNILTLNYYLKTMVEQEEFNCLRFLRMILSEERQTTKDEEDPLNVTQLFYKQLVDPIIETNHEKFIEFMKREFSSFSITLDDTFQEGSLLYVRKSLPEITVGIDDAKKEKDVLEQV
;
A
#
# COMPACT_ATOMS: atom_id res chain seq x y z
N MET A 1 8.65 -3.94 26.33
CA MET A 1 8.14 -3.21 25.15
C MET A 1 6.84 -2.56 25.58
N GLU A 2 6.91 -1.32 26.08
CA GLU A 2 5.76 -0.60 26.63
C GLU A 2 5.33 0.52 25.69
N ASN A 3 4.02 0.54 25.40
CA ASN A 3 3.18 1.65 24.92
C ASN A 3 3.86 3.00 24.58
N THR A 4 4.44 3.12 23.40
CA THR A 4 4.94 4.42 22.86
C THR A 4 3.83 5.31 22.28
N LYS A 5 2.62 4.77 22.05
CA LYS A 5 1.41 5.55 21.68
C LYS A 5 0.79 6.31 22.86
N GLN A 6 1.43 6.37 24.03
CA GLN A 6 1.04 7.16 25.21
C GLN A 6 1.77 8.53 25.33
N SER A 7 2.07 9.32 24.29
CA SER A 7 1.59 9.37 22.91
C SER A 7 2.24 10.60 22.28
N LEU A 8 2.47 10.63 20.97
CA LEU A 8 2.75 11.88 20.25
C LEU A 8 1.77 13.01 20.65
N ILE A 9 0.53 12.64 20.96
CA ILE A 9 -0.53 13.50 21.50
C ILE A 9 -0.09 14.21 22.78
N ALA A 10 0.43 13.51 23.79
CA ALA A 10 0.86 14.15 25.03
C ALA A 10 2.01 15.14 24.80
N LYS A 11 2.87 14.88 23.80
CA LYS A 11 3.92 15.83 23.39
C LYS A 11 3.34 17.05 22.67
N ILE A 12 2.35 16.87 21.80
CA ILE A 12 1.62 17.96 21.13
C ILE A 12 0.90 18.81 22.18
N VAL A 13 0.18 18.17 23.10
CA VAL A 13 -0.59 18.84 24.16
C VAL A 13 0.30 19.72 25.04
N ARG A 14 1.49 19.22 25.42
CA ARG A 14 2.43 19.96 26.28
C ARG A 14 3.09 21.15 25.59
N LYS A 15 3.14 21.21 24.25
CA LYS A 15 3.81 22.29 23.51
C LYS A 15 3.00 23.58 23.46
N GLY A 16 1.66 23.51 23.58
CA GLY A 16 0.79 24.68 23.46
C GLY A 16 0.70 25.29 22.04
N ILE A 17 1.41 24.70 21.07
CA ILE A 17 1.49 25.13 19.67
C ILE A 17 1.38 23.88 18.81
N ILE A 18 0.61 23.96 17.73
CA ILE A 18 0.48 22.87 16.75
C ILE A 18 1.07 23.27 15.40
N THR A 19 1.86 22.38 14.83
CA THR A 19 2.36 22.51 13.45
C THR A 19 1.32 22.02 12.43
N PRO A 20 1.36 22.50 11.17
CA PRO A 20 0.47 22.01 10.11
C PRO A 20 0.46 20.49 9.95
N TYR A 21 1.63 19.85 10.04
CA TYR A 21 1.76 18.39 9.98
C TYR A 21 1.06 17.69 11.15
N GLU A 22 1.28 18.17 12.39
CA GLU A 22 0.63 17.61 13.58
C GLU A 22 -0.90 17.72 13.47
N ALA A 23 -1.43 18.80 12.89
CA ALA A 23 -2.87 18.95 12.64
C ALA A 23 -3.43 17.89 11.68
N ILE A 24 -2.76 17.64 10.55
CA ILE A 24 -3.16 16.59 9.60
C ILE A 24 -3.05 15.20 10.23
N TYR A 25 -1.99 14.95 11.00
CA TYR A 25 -1.80 13.70 11.73
C TYR A 25 -2.96 13.42 12.71
N LEU A 26 -3.39 14.44 13.46
CA LEU A 26 -4.51 14.34 14.39
C LEU A 26 -5.84 14.04 13.67
N GLN A 27 -6.12 14.72 12.55
CA GLN A 27 -7.31 14.44 11.74
C GLN A 27 -7.30 13.02 11.17
N TYR A 28 -6.12 12.52 10.77
CA TYR A 28 -5.97 11.15 10.28
C TYR A 28 -6.29 10.11 11.37
N LEU A 29 -5.78 10.32 12.60
CA LEU A 29 -6.10 9.44 13.73
C LEU A 29 -7.61 9.39 14.01
N ASN A 30 -8.32 10.51 13.84
CA ASN A 30 -9.77 10.51 14.05
C ASN A 30 -10.52 9.66 13.00
N ARG A 31 -10.09 9.66 11.72
CA ARG A 31 -10.71 8.79 10.69
C ARG A 31 -10.69 7.31 11.07
N LYS A 32 -9.67 6.84 11.79
CA LYS A 32 -9.59 5.44 12.26
C LYS A 32 -10.59 5.11 13.37
N HIS A 33 -11.08 6.13 14.09
CA HIS A 33 -11.88 5.98 15.30
C HIS A 33 -13.31 6.51 15.15
N MET A 34 -13.78 6.80 13.93
CA MET A 34 -15.14 7.29 13.70
C MET A 34 -16.20 6.25 14.10
N GLN A 35 -16.59 6.28 15.37
CA GLN A 35 -17.98 6.16 15.80
C GLN A 35 -18.55 7.59 15.82
N GLU A 36 -19.77 7.77 15.31
CA GLU A 36 -20.46 9.06 15.26
C GLU A 36 -20.57 9.65 16.68
N GLN A 37 -20.04 10.85 16.90
CA GLN A 37 -20.24 11.62 18.14
C GLN A 37 -20.76 13.03 17.84
N GLU A 38 -21.71 13.48 18.66
CA GLU A 38 -22.01 14.89 18.86
C GLU A 38 -21.08 15.43 19.95
N LEU A 39 -20.11 16.27 19.56
CA LEU A 39 -19.21 16.92 20.51
C LEU A 39 -19.83 18.23 21.00
N ASP A 40 -20.20 18.27 22.28
CA ASP A 40 -20.68 19.47 22.97
C ASP A 40 -19.49 20.34 23.41
N VAL A 41 -18.80 20.94 22.42
CA VAL A 41 -17.65 21.81 22.63
C VAL A 41 -17.96 23.18 22.03
N GLU A 42 -17.94 24.23 22.85
CA GLU A 42 -18.02 25.63 22.40
C GLU A 42 -17.06 25.84 21.21
N LYS A 43 -17.42 26.65 20.20
CA LYS A 43 -16.53 26.88 19.04
C LYS A 43 -15.23 27.57 19.49
N TRP A 44 -14.12 26.83 19.51
CA TRP A 44 -12.77 27.38 19.72
C TRP A 44 -12.09 27.60 18.35
N GLU A 45 -11.37 28.72 18.21
CA GLU A 45 -10.85 29.26 16.93
C GLU A 45 -9.55 28.57 16.42
N ASN A 46 -9.50 27.24 16.35
CA ASN A 46 -8.38 26.58 15.64
C ASN A 46 -8.68 26.51 14.12
N ILE A 47 -7.90 27.24 13.33
CA ILE A 47 -8.08 27.33 11.86
C ILE A 47 -7.78 26.03 11.11
N TYR A 48 -7.07 25.08 11.73
CA TYR A 48 -6.62 23.83 11.12
C TYR A 48 -7.30 22.59 11.69
N ILE A 49 -8.00 22.66 12.84
CA ILE A 49 -8.67 21.52 13.46
C ILE A 49 -10.10 21.92 13.82
N ALA A 50 -11.08 21.30 13.17
CA ALA A 50 -12.47 21.37 13.64
C ALA A 50 -12.64 20.40 14.82
N ALA A 51 -13.39 20.81 15.85
CA ALA A 51 -13.63 20.01 17.05
C ALA A 51 -14.20 18.61 16.73
N GLU A 52 -15.13 18.54 15.78
CA GLU A 52 -15.72 17.31 15.24
C GLU A 52 -14.71 16.33 14.60
N ASN A 53 -13.50 16.78 14.29
CA ASN A 53 -12.45 16.00 13.64
C ASN A 53 -11.36 15.50 14.61
N VAL A 54 -11.58 15.55 15.92
CA VAL A 54 -10.64 15.06 16.95
C VAL A 54 -11.17 13.77 17.62
N SER A 55 -10.30 12.79 17.85
CA SER A 55 -10.64 11.44 18.36
C SER A 55 -11.20 11.43 19.80
N GLU A 56 -11.94 10.37 20.16
CA GLU A 56 -12.36 10.10 21.55
C GLU A 56 -11.18 9.80 22.51
N LEU A 57 -9.99 9.52 21.98
CA LEU A 57 -8.79 9.26 22.77
C LEU A 57 -8.32 10.47 23.59
N PHE A 58 -8.86 11.66 23.31
CA PHE A 58 -8.52 12.89 24.00
C PHE A 58 -9.44 13.09 25.20
N SER A 59 -8.85 13.35 26.37
CA SER A 59 -9.64 13.86 27.49
C SER A 59 -10.22 15.23 27.11
N GLN A 60 -11.41 15.59 27.62
CA GLN A 60 -11.96 16.94 27.37
C GLN A 60 -10.98 18.08 27.69
N PRO A 61 -10.17 18.02 28.76
CA PRO A 61 -9.10 18.99 29.00
C PRO A 61 -8.06 19.06 27.87
N ASP A 62 -7.64 17.91 27.32
CA ASP A 62 -6.67 17.84 26.23
C ASP A 62 -7.27 18.39 24.92
N LEU A 63 -8.53 18.06 24.63
CA LEU A 63 -9.26 18.56 23.47
C LEU A 63 -9.40 20.09 23.52
N LYS A 64 -9.83 20.62 24.68
CA LYS A 64 -9.95 22.06 24.90
C LYS A 64 -8.61 22.77 24.74
N ASN A 65 -7.52 22.16 25.23
CA ASN A 65 -6.19 22.70 25.04
C ASN A 65 -5.79 22.71 23.56
N ILE A 66 -5.94 21.61 22.82
CA ILE A 66 -5.57 21.50 21.39
C ILE A 66 -6.33 22.51 20.53
N LEU A 67 -7.64 22.67 20.77
CA LEU A 67 -8.47 23.62 20.04
C LEU A 67 -8.17 25.08 20.44
N ALA A 68 -7.49 25.32 21.56
CA ALA A 68 -7.03 26.63 22.01
C ALA A 68 -5.56 26.94 21.63
N PHE A 69 -4.86 26.05 20.91
CA PHE A 69 -3.46 26.27 20.54
C PHE A 69 -3.25 27.40 19.54
N GLN A 70 -2.17 28.14 19.74
CA GLN A 70 -1.64 29.01 18.69
C GLN A 70 -1.17 28.13 17.54
N SER A 71 -1.73 28.36 16.36
CA SER A 71 -1.28 27.67 15.15
C SER A 71 -0.05 28.40 14.61
N LEU A 72 1.05 27.67 14.37
CA LEU A 72 2.16 28.20 13.58
C LEU A 72 1.60 28.49 12.18
N ASN A 73 1.44 29.77 11.86
CA ASN A 73 0.67 30.18 10.70
C ASN A 73 1.48 29.96 9.42
N ASP A 74 1.37 28.75 8.88
CA ASP A 74 1.94 28.35 7.59
C ASP A 74 0.85 27.59 6.80
N ALA A 75 -0.13 28.36 6.32
CA ALA A 75 -1.28 27.85 5.57
C ALA A 75 -0.83 27.07 4.31
N THR A 76 0.28 27.48 3.71
CA THR A 76 0.91 26.82 2.56
C THR A 76 1.38 25.40 2.87
N LEU A 77 2.07 25.19 3.99
CA LEU A 77 2.44 23.84 4.44
C LEU A 77 1.23 23.01 4.83
N TYR A 78 0.21 23.61 5.44
CA TYR A 78 -1.02 22.89 5.78
C TYR A 78 -1.73 22.35 4.55
N ASP A 79 -1.90 23.19 3.53
CA ASP A 79 -2.57 22.81 2.29
C ASP A 79 -1.80 21.74 1.51
N SER A 80 -0.46 21.80 1.50
CA SER A 80 0.35 20.75 0.86
C SER A 80 0.24 19.39 1.57
N TYR A 81 0.28 19.37 2.92
CA TYR A 81 0.08 18.13 3.68
C TYR A 81 -1.34 17.59 3.53
N ARG A 82 -2.35 18.47 3.55
CA ARG A 82 -3.74 18.09 3.33
C ARG A 82 -3.95 17.50 1.94
N TRP A 83 -3.38 18.12 0.91
CA TRP A 83 -3.42 17.60 -0.46
C TRP A 83 -2.78 16.22 -0.52
N ALA A 84 -1.56 16.06 0.02
CA ALA A 84 -0.82 14.79 -0.02
C ALA A 84 -1.59 13.67 0.68
N ALA A 85 -2.14 13.93 1.87
CA ALA A 85 -2.91 12.94 2.63
C ALA A 85 -4.20 12.53 1.89
N ASN A 86 -4.91 13.49 1.29
CA ASN A 86 -6.12 13.20 0.52
C ASN A 86 -5.82 12.47 -0.78
N TYR A 87 -4.76 12.87 -1.49
CA TYR A 87 -4.37 12.23 -2.75
C TYR A 87 -3.90 10.80 -2.51
N MET A 88 -3.09 10.55 -1.48
CA MET A 88 -2.67 9.22 -1.05
C MET A 88 -3.88 8.32 -0.70
N THR A 89 -4.84 8.83 0.07
CA THR A 89 -6.06 8.09 0.42
C THR A 89 -6.88 7.74 -0.83
N LYS A 90 -7.02 8.69 -1.76
CA LYS A 90 -7.71 8.45 -3.03
C LYS A 90 -6.99 7.39 -3.85
N LEU A 91 -5.67 7.48 -4.02
CA LEU A 91 -4.90 6.48 -4.73
C LEU A 91 -5.14 5.09 -4.14
N ASP A 92 -5.01 4.92 -2.82
CA ASP A 92 -5.21 3.63 -2.17
C ASP A 92 -6.62 3.08 -2.39
N THR A 93 -7.65 3.94 -2.28
CA THR A 93 -9.04 3.55 -2.55
C THR A 93 -9.23 3.04 -3.98
N HIS A 94 -8.64 3.72 -4.98
CA HIS A 94 -8.78 3.34 -6.39
C HIS A 94 -7.94 2.13 -6.78
N THR A 95 -6.97 1.71 -5.95
CA THR A 95 -6.24 0.45 -6.19
C THR A 95 -7.10 -0.79 -6.01
N GLY A 96 -8.30 -0.68 -5.42
CA GLY A 96 -9.25 -1.78 -5.26
C GLY A 96 -9.51 -2.54 -6.55
N ASP A 97 -10.03 -1.85 -7.57
CA ASP A 97 -10.40 -2.47 -8.84
C ASP A 97 -9.20 -3.09 -9.56
N ILE A 98 -8.05 -2.42 -9.52
CA ILE A 98 -6.80 -2.89 -10.13
C ILE A 98 -6.31 -4.16 -9.42
N GLY A 99 -6.28 -4.14 -8.09
CA GLY A 99 -5.84 -5.26 -7.26
C GLY A 99 -6.72 -6.50 -7.42
N TYR A 100 -8.04 -6.34 -7.36
CA TYR A 100 -8.98 -7.45 -7.58
C TYR A 100 -8.84 -8.04 -8.98
N ARG A 101 -8.69 -7.19 -10.00
CA ARG A 101 -8.49 -7.63 -11.39
C ARG A 101 -7.20 -8.43 -11.55
N ALA A 102 -6.09 -7.95 -10.99
CA ALA A 102 -4.81 -8.64 -11.03
C ALA A 102 -4.88 -10.02 -10.36
N ILE A 103 -5.54 -10.12 -9.20
CA ILE A 103 -5.75 -11.40 -8.50
C ILE A 103 -6.63 -12.35 -9.31
N ALA A 104 -7.72 -11.86 -9.91
CA ALA A 104 -8.60 -12.67 -10.76
C ALA A 104 -7.85 -13.24 -11.97
N LEU A 105 -7.09 -12.39 -12.68
CA LEU A 105 -6.26 -12.82 -13.81
C LEU A 105 -5.18 -13.82 -13.42
N LEU A 106 -4.55 -13.64 -12.25
CA LEU A 106 -3.60 -14.62 -11.73
C LEU A 106 -4.25 -15.99 -11.51
N ASN A 107 -5.47 -16.02 -10.98
CA ASN A 107 -6.23 -17.26 -10.80
C ASN A 107 -6.63 -17.89 -12.14
N GLU A 108 -7.05 -17.09 -13.12
CA GLU A 108 -7.35 -17.56 -14.49
C GLU A 108 -6.09 -18.18 -15.14
N LEU A 109 -4.92 -17.55 -15.00
CA LEU A 109 -3.64 -18.09 -15.46
C LEU A 109 -3.29 -19.43 -14.78
N ARG A 110 -3.49 -19.53 -13.46
CA ARG A 110 -3.28 -20.78 -12.71
C ARG A 110 -4.19 -21.89 -13.22
N LEU A 111 -5.46 -21.58 -13.49
CA LEU A 111 -6.44 -22.52 -14.02
C LEU A 111 -6.05 -23.00 -15.42
N MET A 112 -5.78 -22.08 -16.35
CA MET A 112 -5.36 -22.40 -17.72
C MET A 112 -4.12 -23.31 -17.74
N ARG A 113 -3.13 -23.03 -16.88
CA ARG A 113 -1.94 -23.87 -16.73
C ARG A 113 -2.29 -25.28 -16.26
N SER A 114 -3.16 -25.40 -15.27
CA SER A 114 -3.60 -26.69 -14.71
C SER A 114 -4.37 -27.52 -15.75
N GLU A 115 -5.33 -26.91 -16.42
CA GLU A 115 -6.13 -27.57 -17.47
C GLU A 115 -5.27 -28.04 -18.64
N ASN A 116 -4.31 -27.21 -19.07
CA ASN A 116 -3.36 -27.58 -20.12
C ASN A 116 -2.48 -28.76 -19.68
N ALA A 117 -1.96 -28.76 -18.46
CA ALA A 117 -1.17 -29.88 -17.92
C ALA A 117 -1.98 -31.18 -17.85
N MET A 118 -3.26 -31.12 -17.46
CA MET A 118 -4.17 -32.26 -17.47
C MET A 118 -4.42 -32.78 -18.89
N LEU A 119 -4.61 -31.89 -19.86
CA LEU A 119 -4.80 -32.24 -21.27
C LEU A 119 -3.56 -32.93 -21.84
N ILE A 120 -2.36 -32.39 -21.60
CA ILE A 120 -1.09 -32.99 -22.00
C ILE A 120 -0.96 -34.40 -21.40
N THR A 121 -1.21 -34.54 -20.10
CA THR A 121 -1.12 -35.83 -19.40
C THR A 121 -2.09 -36.85 -20.00
N ARG A 122 -3.32 -36.44 -20.34
CA ARG A 122 -4.30 -37.30 -20.98
C ARG A 122 -3.87 -37.72 -22.38
N ASN A 123 -3.41 -36.77 -23.21
CA ASN A 123 -2.97 -37.07 -24.58
C ASN A 123 -1.79 -38.03 -24.59
N LEU A 124 -0.84 -37.89 -23.65
CA LEU A 124 0.26 -38.84 -23.46
C LEU A 124 -0.25 -40.26 -23.14
N ARG A 125 -1.23 -40.40 -22.23
CA ARG A 125 -1.83 -41.70 -21.89
C ARG A 125 -2.57 -42.32 -23.08
N GLU A 126 -3.21 -41.50 -23.90
CA GLU A 126 -3.97 -41.92 -25.07
C GLU A 126 -3.10 -42.07 -26.34
N SER A 127 -1.78 -41.89 -26.25
CA SER A 127 -0.85 -41.88 -27.39
C SER A 127 -1.25 -40.89 -28.50
N LYS A 128 -1.89 -39.77 -28.13
CA LYS A 128 -2.26 -38.69 -29.04
C LYS A 128 -1.12 -37.69 -29.18
N ALA A 129 -1.02 -37.06 -30.36
CA ALA A 129 -0.11 -35.94 -30.56
C ALA A 129 -0.46 -34.80 -29.59
N ILE A 130 0.56 -34.17 -29.00
CA ILE A 130 0.42 -32.91 -28.30
C ILE A 130 0.59 -31.83 -29.35
N GLU A 131 -0.49 -31.13 -29.68
CA GLU A 131 -0.49 -30.02 -30.64
C GLU A 131 -0.60 -28.68 -29.90
N GLY A 132 0.19 -27.69 -30.34
CA GLY A 132 0.18 -26.32 -29.81
C GLY A 132 1.05 -26.10 -28.57
N THR A 133 1.16 -24.83 -28.15
CA THR A 133 1.88 -24.41 -26.93
C THR A 133 0.93 -23.94 -25.84
N LEU A 134 1.42 -23.80 -24.60
CA LEU A 134 0.63 -23.22 -23.50
C LEU A 134 0.13 -21.80 -23.85
N PHE A 135 0.92 -21.00 -24.58
CA PHE A 135 0.57 -19.63 -24.96
C PHE A 135 -0.66 -19.55 -25.88
N GLU A 136 -0.89 -20.57 -26.70
CA GLU A 136 -2.03 -20.67 -27.62
C GLU A 136 -3.29 -21.24 -26.94
N PHE A 137 -3.16 -21.75 -25.71
CA PHE A 137 -4.31 -22.26 -24.95
C PHE A 137 -5.32 -21.15 -24.71
N THR A 138 -6.59 -21.44 -24.92
CA THR A 138 -7.69 -20.48 -24.75
C THR A 138 -8.65 -20.94 -23.66
N ALA A 139 -9.14 -19.99 -22.87
CA ALA A 139 -10.25 -20.21 -21.95
C ALA A 139 -11.12 -18.96 -21.85
N TYR A 140 -12.33 -19.12 -21.32
CA TYR A 140 -13.22 -18.00 -21.08
C TYR A 140 -12.78 -17.23 -19.83
N SER A 141 -12.42 -15.96 -20.00
CA SER A 141 -12.12 -15.05 -18.90
C SER A 141 -13.41 -14.51 -18.29
N GLN A 142 -13.60 -14.77 -16.99
CA GLN A 142 -14.71 -14.18 -16.24
C GLN A 142 -14.47 -12.68 -16.03
N THR A 143 -13.20 -12.29 -15.93
CA THR A 143 -12.78 -10.90 -15.72
C THR A 143 -13.17 -10.01 -16.91
N TYR A 144 -13.02 -10.49 -18.15
CA TYR A 144 -13.27 -9.72 -19.37
C TYR A 144 -14.51 -10.14 -20.16
N GLY A 145 -15.17 -11.24 -19.76
CA GLY A 145 -16.38 -11.73 -20.43
C GLY A 145 -16.16 -12.20 -21.87
N LYS A 146 -14.95 -12.70 -22.18
CA LYS A 146 -14.58 -13.19 -23.51
C LYS A 146 -13.59 -14.35 -23.43
N VAL A 147 -13.50 -15.12 -24.52
CA VAL A 147 -12.41 -16.09 -24.69
C VAL A 147 -11.12 -15.33 -24.93
N ILE A 148 -10.08 -15.69 -24.18
CA ILE A 148 -8.73 -15.13 -24.31
C ILE A 148 -7.69 -16.24 -24.36
N THR A 149 -6.54 -15.94 -24.97
CA THR A 149 -5.38 -16.84 -24.92
C THR A 149 -4.64 -16.70 -23.59
N PHE A 150 -3.79 -17.68 -23.28
CA PHE A 150 -2.87 -17.61 -22.14
C PHE A 150 -1.90 -16.44 -22.29
N GLU A 151 -1.41 -16.17 -23.51
CA GLU A 151 -0.56 -15.00 -23.80
C GLU A 151 -1.29 -13.68 -23.51
N GLU A 152 -2.53 -13.52 -23.99
CA GLU A 152 -3.35 -12.34 -23.68
C GLU A 152 -3.58 -12.19 -22.17
N SER A 153 -3.81 -13.31 -21.47
CA SER A 153 -3.99 -13.30 -20.01
C SER A 153 -2.74 -12.81 -19.27
N ILE A 154 -1.55 -13.23 -19.71
CA ILE A 154 -0.28 -12.74 -19.16
C ILE A 154 -0.16 -11.24 -19.37
N ALA A 155 -0.41 -10.76 -20.59
CA ALA A 155 -0.30 -9.34 -20.90
C ALA A 155 -1.22 -8.48 -20.03
N LEU A 156 -2.50 -8.88 -19.89
CA LEU A 156 -3.48 -8.19 -19.05
C LEU A 156 -3.13 -8.23 -17.55
N PHE A 157 -2.57 -9.36 -17.09
CA PHE A 157 -2.08 -9.47 -15.71
C PHE A 157 -0.89 -8.53 -15.48
N THR A 158 0.11 -8.55 -16.36
CA THR A 158 1.30 -7.69 -16.26
C THR A 158 0.94 -6.22 -16.30
N GLU A 159 -0.01 -5.81 -17.13
CA GLU A 159 -0.53 -4.44 -17.15
C GLU A 159 -1.16 -4.06 -15.80
N SER A 160 -2.05 -4.89 -15.28
CA SER A 160 -2.73 -4.65 -14.00
C SER A 160 -1.74 -4.59 -12.84
N LEU A 161 -0.77 -5.50 -12.81
CA LEU A 161 0.29 -5.54 -11.81
C LEU A 161 1.18 -4.29 -11.89
N SER A 162 1.52 -3.84 -13.09
CA SER A 162 2.35 -2.64 -13.29
C SER A 162 1.64 -1.41 -12.73
N LEU A 163 0.35 -1.23 -13.03
CA LEU A 163 -0.45 -0.13 -12.49
C LEU A 163 -0.55 -0.19 -10.95
N LEU A 164 -0.67 -1.39 -10.38
CA LEU A 164 -0.65 -1.58 -8.93
C LEU A 164 0.69 -1.14 -8.34
N LEU A 165 1.82 -1.59 -8.90
CA LEU A 165 3.17 -1.24 -8.42
C LEU A 165 3.45 0.27 -8.53
N MET A 166 3.05 0.91 -9.62
CA MET A 166 3.13 2.37 -9.78
C MET A 166 2.29 3.09 -8.72
N SER A 167 1.10 2.58 -8.42
CA SER A 167 0.24 3.16 -7.37
C SER A 167 0.88 3.03 -5.98
N ILE A 168 1.50 1.88 -5.71
CA ILE A 168 2.22 1.64 -4.45
C ILE A 168 3.41 2.59 -4.29
N ASP A 169 4.20 2.79 -5.35
CA ASP A 169 5.30 3.77 -5.37
C ASP A 169 4.80 5.18 -5.02
N ASN A 170 3.75 5.63 -5.70
CA ASN A 170 3.16 6.95 -5.47
C ASN A 170 2.65 7.10 -4.03
N ILE A 171 1.95 6.10 -3.51
CA ILE A 171 1.41 6.07 -2.14
C ILE A 171 2.55 6.13 -1.11
N LEU A 172 3.57 5.28 -1.26
CA LEU A 172 4.70 5.24 -0.34
C LEU A 172 5.55 6.51 -0.41
N THR A 173 5.70 7.11 -1.58
CA THR A 173 6.37 8.40 -1.77
C THR A 173 5.63 9.53 -1.05
N LEU A 174 4.29 9.57 -1.17
CA LEU A 174 3.47 10.53 -0.41
C LEU A 174 3.52 10.25 1.09
N ASN A 175 3.51 8.98 1.51
CA ASN A 175 3.64 8.61 2.91
C ASN A 175 5.00 9.04 3.48
N TYR A 176 6.08 8.94 2.69
CA TYR A 176 7.39 9.45 3.06
C TYR A 176 7.38 10.97 3.27
N TYR A 177 6.75 11.73 2.35
CA TYR A 177 6.55 13.18 2.53
C TYR A 177 5.76 13.50 3.80
N LEU A 178 4.75 12.68 4.11
CA LEU A 178 3.94 12.75 5.33
C LEU A 178 4.63 12.07 6.52
N LYS A 179 5.96 11.96 6.54
CA LYS A 179 6.74 11.43 7.66
C LYS A 179 6.22 10.09 8.19
N THR A 180 5.82 9.21 7.26
CA THR A 180 5.27 7.87 7.54
C THR A 180 4.05 7.91 8.47
N MET A 181 3.15 8.88 8.25
CA MET A 181 1.92 9.06 9.02
C MET A 181 1.05 7.80 9.06
N VAL A 182 1.02 7.03 7.96
CA VAL A 182 0.21 5.81 7.81
C VAL A 182 1.11 4.58 7.93
N GLU A 183 0.71 3.66 8.81
CA GLU A 183 1.36 2.35 8.95
C GLU A 183 1.13 1.55 7.66
N GLN A 184 2.16 0.84 7.17
CA GLN A 184 2.10 0.23 5.83
C GLN A 184 1.00 -0.84 5.72
N GLU A 185 0.71 -1.53 6.82
CA GLU A 185 -0.33 -2.54 6.91
C GLU A 185 -1.74 -2.01 6.63
N GLU A 186 -1.93 -0.69 6.70
CA GLU A 186 -3.23 -0.04 6.49
C GLU A 186 -3.54 0.22 5.02
N PHE A 187 -2.54 0.15 4.13
CA PHE A 187 -2.75 0.36 2.70
C PHE A 187 -3.32 -0.88 2.02
N ASN A 188 -4.46 -0.73 1.35
CA ASN A 188 -5.09 -1.81 0.59
C ASN A 188 -4.22 -2.27 -0.58
N CYS A 189 -3.54 -1.34 -1.26
CA CYS A 189 -2.65 -1.67 -2.38
C CYS A 189 -1.55 -2.69 -1.96
N LEU A 190 -0.99 -2.53 -0.77
CA LEU A 190 0.02 -3.44 -0.23
C LEU A 190 -0.58 -4.80 0.12
N ARG A 191 -1.83 -4.85 0.60
CA ARG A 191 -2.54 -6.13 0.81
C ARG A 191 -2.73 -6.90 -0.48
N PHE A 192 -3.09 -6.24 -1.58
CA PHE A 192 -3.22 -6.90 -2.89
C PHE A 192 -1.88 -7.44 -3.39
N LEU A 193 -0.81 -6.66 -3.25
CA LEU A 193 0.53 -7.12 -3.61
C LEU A 193 0.92 -8.36 -2.80
N ARG A 194 0.65 -8.38 -1.49
CA ARG A 194 0.84 -9.58 -0.64
C ARG A 194 0.08 -10.80 -1.17
N MET A 195 -1.17 -10.63 -1.58
CA MET A 195 -1.98 -11.74 -2.11
C MET A 195 -1.47 -12.26 -3.47
N ILE A 196 -0.93 -11.38 -4.31
CA ILE A 196 -0.33 -11.77 -5.59
C ILE A 196 0.96 -12.57 -5.36
N LEU A 197 1.75 -12.14 -4.36
CA LEU A 197 3.07 -12.70 -4.06
C LEU A 197 3.03 -13.87 -3.06
N SER A 198 1.90 -14.10 -2.38
CA SER A 198 1.75 -15.26 -1.51
C SER A 198 1.81 -16.53 -2.36
N GLU A 199 2.86 -17.31 -2.16
CA GLU A 199 2.95 -18.65 -2.71
C GLU A 199 1.82 -19.50 -2.12
N GLU A 200 1.12 -20.25 -2.98
CA GLU A 200 0.38 -21.42 -2.50
C GLU A 200 1.43 -22.35 -1.90
N ARG A 201 1.53 -22.42 -0.56
CA ARG A 201 2.41 -23.35 0.14
C ARG A 201 2.18 -24.74 -0.43
N GLN A 202 3.08 -25.19 -1.31
CA GLN A 202 3.16 -26.60 -1.66
C GLN A 202 3.74 -27.29 -0.44
N THR A 203 2.96 -28.17 0.18
CA THR A 203 3.35 -29.02 1.31
C THR A 203 4.31 -30.12 0.87
N THR A 204 5.34 -29.80 0.10
CA THR A 204 6.37 -30.74 -0.34
C THR A 204 7.69 -30.36 0.31
N LYS A 205 8.12 -31.22 1.23
CA LYS A 205 9.40 -31.16 1.96
C LYS A 205 10.58 -31.50 1.04
N ASP A 206 10.70 -30.84 -0.09
CA ASP A 206 11.88 -30.99 -0.93
C ASP A 206 12.76 -29.76 -0.71
N GLU A 207 13.88 -29.99 -0.02
CA GLU A 207 14.98 -29.05 0.26
C GLU A 207 15.77 -28.74 -1.03
N GLU A 208 15.08 -28.34 -2.09
CA GLU A 208 15.72 -27.56 -3.15
C GLU A 208 15.57 -26.10 -2.77
N ASP A 209 16.71 -25.48 -2.42
CA ASP A 209 16.86 -24.06 -2.14
C ASP A 209 15.97 -23.28 -3.12
N PRO A 210 14.85 -22.67 -2.69
CA PRO A 210 13.88 -22.09 -3.60
C PRO A 210 14.62 -20.97 -4.32
N LEU A 211 15.08 -21.30 -5.53
CA LEU A 211 15.79 -20.41 -6.43
C LEU A 211 15.02 -19.10 -6.38
N ASN A 212 15.65 -18.01 -5.94
CA ASN A 212 14.97 -16.90 -5.28
C ASN A 212 13.99 -16.15 -6.22
N VAL A 213 12.86 -16.77 -6.55
CA VAL A 213 11.86 -16.33 -7.54
C VAL A 213 11.31 -14.99 -7.12
N THR A 214 11.13 -14.79 -5.81
CA THR A 214 10.76 -13.50 -5.23
C THR A 214 11.83 -12.43 -5.51
N GLN A 215 13.12 -12.68 -5.25
CA GLN A 215 14.17 -11.72 -5.61
C GLN A 215 14.28 -11.49 -7.12
N LEU A 216 14.07 -12.52 -7.95
CA LEU A 216 14.06 -12.38 -9.41
C LEU A 216 12.87 -11.53 -9.87
N PHE A 217 11.68 -11.76 -9.31
CA PHE A 217 10.48 -10.95 -9.55
C PHE A 217 10.73 -9.48 -9.19
N TYR A 218 11.33 -9.22 -8.03
CA TYR A 218 11.69 -7.85 -7.63
C TYR A 218 12.67 -7.21 -8.60
N LYS A 219 13.79 -7.88 -8.88
CA LYS A 219 14.85 -7.34 -9.74
C LYS A 219 14.43 -7.16 -11.20
N GLN A 220 13.63 -8.08 -11.73
CA GLN A 220 13.29 -8.12 -13.16
C GLN A 220 12.01 -7.35 -13.49
N LEU A 221 11.07 -7.23 -12.53
CA LEU A 221 9.78 -6.61 -12.78
C LEU A 221 9.52 -5.39 -11.90
N VAL A 222 9.68 -5.51 -10.58
CA VAL A 222 9.31 -4.43 -9.66
C VAL A 222 10.28 -3.25 -9.77
N ASP A 223 11.57 -3.47 -9.59
CA ASP A 223 12.57 -2.39 -9.56
C ASP A 223 12.54 -1.52 -10.82
N PRO A 224 12.47 -2.07 -12.05
CA PRO A 224 12.37 -1.25 -13.26
C PRO A 224 11.09 -0.40 -13.34
N ILE A 225 9.96 -0.93 -12.88
CA ILE A 225 8.69 -0.19 -12.86
C ILE A 225 8.76 0.96 -11.86
N ILE A 226 9.27 0.68 -10.65
CA ILE A 226 9.45 1.70 -9.60
C ILE A 226 10.42 2.77 -10.08
N GLU A 227 11.60 2.42 -10.59
CA GLU A 227 12.59 3.39 -11.09
C GLU A 227 11.99 4.33 -12.14
N THR A 228 11.27 3.77 -13.10
CA THR A 228 10.70 4.55 -14.21
C THR A 228 9.52 5.43 -13.76
N ASN A 229 8.70 4.93 -12.82
CA ASN A 229 7.54 5.66 -12.33
C ASN A 229 7.94 6.76 -11.33
N HIS A 230 8.89 6.48 -10.46
CA HIS A 230 9.23 7.33 -9.33
C HIS A 230 9.68 8.72 -9.79
N GLU A 231 10.57 8.79 -10.78
CA GLU A 231 11.02 10.07 -11.35
C GLU A 231 9.84 10.90 -11.89
N LYS A 232 8.95 10.27 -12.65
CA LYS A 232 7.75 10.93 -13.21
C LYS A 232 6.81 11.41 -12.11
N PHE A 233 6.66 10.63 -11.04
CA PHE A 233 5.80 11.01 -9.93
C PHE A 233 6.40 12.16 -9.12
N ILE A 234 7.72 12.18 -8.93
CA ILE A 234 8.43 13.30 -8.31
C ILE A 234 8.27 14.58 -9.14
N GLU A 235 8.38 14.51 -10.46
CA GLU A 235 8.11 15.67 -11.34
C GLU A 235 6.67 16.18 -11.18
N PHE A 236 5.70 15.27 -11.12
CA PHE A 236 4.31 15.62 -10.84
C PHE A 236 4.16 16.31 -9.47
N MET A 237 4.74 15.75 -8.41
CA MET A 237 4.73 16.36 -7.07
C MET A 237 5.37 17.75 -7.06
N LYS A 238 6.52 17.93 -7.72
CA LYS A 238 7.18 19.26 -7.82
C LYS A 238 6.26 20.30 -8.45
N ARG A 239 5.52 19.92 -9.50
CA ARG A 239 4.54 20.80 -10.15
C ARG A 239 3.37 21.15 -9.25
N GLU A 240 2.78 20.15 -8.59
CA GLU A 240 1.68 20.37 -7.64
C GLU A 240 2.14 21.23 -6.46
N PHE A 241 3.33 20.99 -5.92
CA PHE A 241 3.84 21.71 -4.76
C PHE A 241 4.24 23.15 -5.07
N SER A 242 4.65 23.41 -6.31
CA SER A 242 4.85 24.78 -6.80
C SER A 242 3.56 25.62 -6.69
N SER A 243 2.38 25.00 -6.82
CA SER A 243 1.10 25.71 -6.65
C SER A 243 0.85 26.14 -5.19
N PHE A 244 1.44 25.43 -4.23
CA PHE A 244 1.45 25.77 -2.81
C PHE A 244 2.64 26.65 -2.41
N SER A 245 3.47 27.09 -3.37
CA SER A 245 4.76 27.76 -3.11
C SER A 245 5.72 26.93 -2.23
N ILE A 246 5.64 25.59 -2.33
CA ILE A 246 6.50 24.64 -1.64
C ILE A 246 7.54 24.08 -2.62
N THR A 247 8.80 24.09 -2.22
CA THR A 247 9.88 23.41 -2.91
C THR A 247 10.25 22.15 -2.15
N LEU A 248 10.34 21.02 -2.85
CA LEU A 248 10.84 19.77 -2.27
C LEU A 248 12.35 19.84 -2.08
N ASP A 249 12.85 19.28 -0.99
CA ASP A 249 14.29 19.19 -0.71
C ASP A 249 15.02 18.42 -1.82
N ASP A 250 16.27 18.81 -2.11
CA ASP A 250 17.07 18.20 -3.18
C ASP A 250 17.30 16.69 -2.98
N THR A 251 17.32 16.24 -1.74
CA THR A 251 17.50 14.82 -1.36
C THR A 251 16.19 14.04 -1.30
N PHE A 252 15.04 14.68 -1.52
CA PHE A 252 13.72 14.05 -1.36
C PHE A 252 13.53 12.87 -2.31
N GLN A 253 13.93 13.02 -3.57
CA GLN A 253 13.80 11.96 -4.58
C GLN A 253 14.61 10.72 -4.20
N GLU A 254 15.88 10.89 -3.82
CA GLU A 254 16.72 9.77 -3.40
C GLU A 254 16.22 9.11 -2.11
N GLY A 255 15.81 9.93 -1.13
CA GLY A 255 15.30 9.45 0.15
C GLY A 255 13.99 8.68 0.04
N SER A 256 13.04 9.20 -0.75
CA SER A 256 11.74 8.56 -0.96
C SER A 256 11.87 7.27 -1.79
N LEU A 257 12.71 7.25 -2.84
CA LEU A 257 12.99 6.02 -3.59
C LEU A 257 13.61 4.94 -2.70
N LEU A 258 14.56 5.31 -1.83
CA LEU A 258 15.16 4.37 -0.88
C LEU A 258 14.12 3.83 0.11
N TYR A 259 13.20 4.68 0.57
CA TYR A 259 12.09 4.26 1.43
C TYR A 259 11.17 3.26 0.71
N VAL A 260 10.75 3.54 -0.54
CA VAL A 260 9.91 2.64 -1.34
C VAL A 260 10.58 1.27 -1.51
N ARG A 261 11.85 1.26 -1.91
CA ARG A 261 12.62 0.03 -2.13
C ARG A 261 12.82 -0.81 -0.88
N LYS A 262 12.95 -0.18 0.29
CA LYS A 262 13.05 -0.91 1.56
C LYS A 262 11.71 -1.49 2.00
N SER A 263 10.64 -0.75 1.74
CA SER A 263 9.28 -1.13 2.16
C SER A 263 8.75 -2.34 1.40
N LEU A 264 9.01 -2.44 0.09
CA LEU A 264 8.44 -3.49 -0.75
C LEU A 264 8.89 -4.92 -0.38
N PRO A 265 10.19 -5.23 -0.18
CA PRO A 265 10.62 -6.56 0.22
C PRO A 265 10.08 -7.03 1.58
N GLU A 266 9.93 -6.10 2.54
CA GLU A 266 9.35 -6.38 3.86
C GLU A 266 7.89 -6.84 3.79
N ILE A 267 7.18 -6.47 2.72
CA ILE A 267 5.78 -6.84 2.48
C ILE A 267 5.66 -8.30 2.02
N THR A 268 6.66 -8.83 1.30
CA THR A 268 6.72 -10.23 0.85
C THR A 268 7.16 -11.22 1.92
N VAL A 269 7.99 -10.77 2.85
CA VAL A 269 8.36 -11.58 4.02
C VAL A 269 7.24 -11.40 5.04
N GLY A 270 6.09 -12.01 4.75
CA GLY A 270 5.01 -12.12 5.71
C GLY A 270 5.56 -12.72 7.00
N ILE A 271 5.66 -11.88 8.02
CA ILE A 271 5.95 -12.21 9.40
C ILE A 271 4.87 -13.20 9.87
N ASP A 272 5.14 -14.48 9.64
CA ASP A 272 4.58 -15.61 10.38
C ASP A 272 5.68 -16.65 10.73
N ASP A 273 6.93 -16.45 10.28
CA ASP A 273 8.07 -17.33 10.59
C ASP A 273 8.94 -16.86 11.79
N ALA A 274 8.54 -15.81 12.53
CA ALA A 274 9.27 -15.39 13.74
C ALA A 274 8.43 -15.30 15.02
N LYS A 275 7.10 -15.32 14.94
CA LYS A 275 6.21 -15.29 16.12
C LYS A 275 5.44 -16.57 16.37
N LYS A 276 5.14 -17.40 15.36
CA LYS A 276 4.42 -18.66 15.57
C LYS A 276 5.31 -19.85 15.92
N GLU A 277 6.58 -19.89 15.51
CA GLU A 277 7.46 -21.00 15.91
C GLU A 277 7.99 -20.87 17.35
N LYS A 278 8.16 -19.65 17.87
CA LYS A 278 8.63 -19.48 19.25
C LYS A 278 7.55 -19.79 20.29
N ASP A 279 6.30 -19.44 20.00
CA ASP A 279 5.17 -19.70 20.91
C ASP A 279 4.66 -21.16 20.86
N VAL A 280 4.99 -21.91 19.82
CA VAL A 280 4.62 -23.34 19.70
C VAL A 280 5.73 -24.26 20.25
N LEU A 281 7.01 -23.86 20.18
CA LEU A 281 8.12 -24.64 20.75
C LEU A 281 8.35 -24.38 22.26
N GLU A 282 7.78 -23.32 22.83
CA GLU A 282 7.77 -23.08 24.28
C GLU A 282 6.51 -23.69 24.98
N GLN A 283 5.67 -24.44 24.24
CA GLN A 283 4.48 -25.13 24.78
C GLN A 283 4.52 -26.67 24.61
N VAL A 284 5.68 -27.27 24.32
CA VAL A 284 5.89 -28.74 24.33
C VAL A 284 6.97 -29.12 25.33
#